data_AF-A0A1V4TSV5-F1
#
_entry.id   AF-A0A1V4TSV5-F1
#
_cell.length_a   1.000
_cell.length_b   1.000
_cell.length_c   1.000
_cell.angle_alpha   90.00
_cell.angle_beta   90.00
_cell.angle_gamma   90.00
#
_symmetry.space_group_name_H-M   'P 1'
#
loop_
_entity.id
_entity.type
_entity.pdbx_description
1 polymer ?
#
loop_
_entity_poly.entity_id
_entity_poly.type
_entity_poly.pdbx_seq_one_letter_code
_entity_poly.pdbx_strand_id
1 'polypeptide(L)'
;MFELNVISNTPLTPVEDLKEASLEFLKQIGYISKGYDPKTDVDNIQESIPYRLFTECFLGNLNRVWAVEELSAYLGTTKPTVYRHLNKLKAIDVLEDVSMDVGGQRKKGYRIRYGDLGKAWSFTEANVELAMQSYRKTVEHLQRLAREV
;
A
#
# COMPACT_ATOMS: atom_id res chain seq x y z
N MET A 1 0.65 12.85 1.51
CA MET A 1 -0.56 12.27 0.92
C MET A 1 -0.10 11.18 -0.05
N PHE A 2 -0.76 10.02 -0.06
CA PHE A 2 -0.49 8.95 -1.03
C PHE A 2 -1.62 8.96 -2.05
N GLU A 3 -1.31 8.71 -3.31
CA GLU A 3 -2.25 8.74 -4.42
C GLU A 3 -2.38 7.33 -4.99
N LEU A 4 -3.60 6.81 -5.07
CA LEU A 4 -3.90 5.57 -5.78
C LEU A 4 -4.09 5.90 -7.26
N ASN A 5 -3.31 5.28 -8.12
CA ASN A 5 -3.42 5.47 -9.56
C ASN A 5 -4.26 4.33 -10.18
N VAL A 6 -5.25 4.68 -11.00
CA VAL A 6 -5.98 3.69 -11.81
C VAL A 6 -5.37 3.71 -13.21
N ILE A 7 -4.40 2.81 -13.45
CA ILE A 7 -3.57 2.81 -14.67
C ILE A 7 -3.98 1.69 -15.64
N SER A 8 -4.43 0.55 -15.13
CA SER A 8 -4.80 -0.63 -15.90
C SER A 8 -6.11 -1.21 -15.37
N ASN A 9 -6.92 -1.74 -16.28
CA ASN A 9 -8.12 -2.52 -15.97
C ASN A 9 -7.93 -4.03 -16.26
N THR A 10 -6.72 -4.44 -16.64
CA THR A 10 -6.39 -5.85 -16.92
C THR A 10 -5.95 -6.52 -15.62
N PRO A 11 -6.66 -7.56 -15.14
CA PRO A 11 -6.29 -8.27 -13.93
C PRO A 11 -5.01 -9.08 -14.13
N LEU A 12 -4.21 -9.21 -13.07
CA LEU A 12 -2.97 -10.00 -13.06
C LEU A 12 -3.21 -11.50 -12.85
N THR A 13 -4.45 -11.98 -13.00
CA THR A 13 -4.81 -13.40 -12.77
C THR A 13 -4.04 -14.41 -13.63
N PRO A 14 -3.51 -14.08 -14.84
CA PRO A 14 -2.65 -15.01 -15.58
C PRO A 14 -1.20 -15.08 -15.05
N VAL A 15 -0.77 -14.19 -14.15
CA VAL A 15 0.59 -14.17 -13.61
C VAL A 15 0.66 -15.13 -12.42
N GLU A 16 1.34 -16.26 -12.59
CA GLU A 16 1.42 -17.32 -11.57
C GLU A 16 2.56 -17.11 -10.55
N ASP A 17 3.55 -16.28 -10.88
CA ASP A 17 4.65 -15.97 -9.97
C ASP A 17 4.28 -14.84 -9.00
N LEU A 18 4.29 -15.13 -7.70
CA LEU A 18 3.93 -14.16 -6.66
C LEU A 18 4.82 -12.91 -6.69
N LYS A 19 6.10 -13.05 -7.01
CA LYS A 19 7.05 -11.92 -7.01
C LYS A 19 6.75 -10.98 -8.16
N GLU A 20 6.51 -11.52 -9.34
CA GLU A 20 6.10 -10.77 -10.53
C GLU A 20 4.75 -10.09 -10.31
N ALA A 21 3.73 -10.85 -9.85
CA ALA A 21 2.40 -10.31 -9.56
C ALA A 21 2.46 -9.19 -8.51
N SER A 22 3.27 -9.35 -7.45
CA SER A 22 3.45 -8.33 -6.42
C SER A 22 4.10 -7.08 -6.98
N LEU A 23 5.17 -7.21 -7.77
CA LEU A 23 5.85 -6.07 -8.36
C LEU A 23 4.89 -5.25 -9.24
N GLU A 24 4.15 -5.94 -10.09
CA GLU A 24 3.23 -5.28 -11.02
C GLU A 24 2.05 -4.65 -10.27
N PHE A 25 1.47 -5.34 -9.28
CA PHE A 25 0.45 -4.77 -8.40
C PHE A 25 0.94 -3.49 -7.71
N LEU A 26 2.14 -3.50 -7.13
CA LEU A 26 2.72 -2.34 -6.44
C LEU A 26 2.97 -1.15 -7.38
N LYS A 27 3.26 -1.40 -8.66
CA LYS A 27 3.34 -0.36 -9.70
C LYS A 27 1.96 0.19 -10.05
N GLN A 28 0.97 -0.69 -10.23
CA GLN A 28 -0.39 -0.32 -10.60
C GLN A 28 -1.03 0.58 -9.55
N ILE A 29 -0.88 0.26 -8.26
CA ILE A 29 -1.43 1.08 -7.16
C ILE A 29 -0.62 2.36 -6.87
N GLY A 30 0.45 2.63 -7.63
CA GLY A 30 1.29 3.82 -7.45
C GLY A 30 2.24 3.75 -6.24
N TYR A 31 2.40 2.58 -5.62
CA TYR A 31 3.28 2.43 -4.47
C TYR A 31 4.76 2.46 -4.86
N ILE A 32 5.10 1.79 -5.96
CA ILE A 32 6.39 1.86 -6.63
C ILE A 32 6.20 2.62 -7.94
N SER A 33 6.97 3.71 -8.14
CA SER A 33 6.89 4.48 -9.38
C SER A 33 7.46 3.70 -10.58
N LYS A 34 6.92 3.91 -11.79
CA LYS A 34 7.38 3.21 -13.01
C LYS A 34 8.87 3.42 -13.33
N GLY A 35 9.45 4.56 -12.92
CA GLY A 35 10.88 4.84 -12.98
C GLY A 35 11.53 4.87 -11.61
N TYR A 36 11.07 4.04 -10.67
CA TYR A 36 11.71 3.91 -9.37
C TYR A 36 13.14 3.41 -9.57
N ASP A 37 14.07 4.34 -9.44
CA ASP A 37 15.49 4.06 -9.29
C ASP A 37 15.74 3.75 -7.80
N PRO A 38 16.19 2.53 -7.45
CA PRO A 38 16.63 2.27 -6.10
C PRO A 38 17.73 3.27 -5.74
N LYS A 39 17.45 4.22 -4.85
CA LYS A 39 18.44 5.22 -4.38
C LYS A 39 19.56 4.60 -3.51
N THR A 40 19.78 3.31 -3.64
CA THR A 40 20.61 2.40 -2.85
C THR A 40 21.23 1.40 -3.83
N ASP A 41 22.43 0.89 -3.56
CA ASP A 41 23.27 0.00 -4.42
C ASP A 41 22.63 -1.35 -4.83
N VAL A 42 21.41 -1.36 -5.34
CA VAL A 42 20.65 -2.56 -5.73
C VAL A 42 20.22 -2.45 -7.19
N ASP A 43 20.70 -3.38 -8.01
CA ASP A 43 20.44 -3.43 -9.46
C ASP A 43 19.02 -3.91 -9.79
N ASN A 44 18.32 -4.50 -8.81
CA ASN A 44 16.99 -5.10 -8.98
C ASN A 44 15.95 -4.43 -8.07
N ILE A 45 14.83 -4.00 -8.67
CA ILE A 45 13.69 -3.41 -7.94
C ILE A 45 13.10 -4.35 -6.88
N GLN A 46 13.25 -5.67 -7.04
CA GLN A 46 12.82 -6.67 -6.06
C GLN A 46 13.68 -6.64 -4.79
N GLU A 47 14.85 -6.01 -4.81
CA GLU A 47 15.69 -5.83 -3.64
C GLU A 47 15.40 -4.50 -2.92
N SER A 48 14.56 -3.65 -3.53
CA SER A 48 14.19 -2.37 -2.95
C SER A 48 13.36 -2.51 -1.67
N ILE A 49 13.57 -1.57 -0.75
CA ILE A 49 12.81 -1.48 0.52
C ILE A 49 11.28 -1.55 0.33
N PRO A 50 10.63 -0.78 -0.56
CA PRO A 50 9.17 -0.87 -0.72
C PRO A 50 8.72 -2.26 -1.14
N TYR A 51 9.41 -2.89 -2.09
CA TYR A 51 9.04 -4.21 -2.59
C TYR A 51 9.21 -5.27 -1.50
N ARG A 52 10.37 -5.33 -0.86
CA ARG A 52 10.67 -6.33 0.18
C ARG A 52 9.75 -6.17 1.39
N LEU A 53 9.50 -4.93 1.82
CA LEU A 53 8.58 -4.65 2.92
C LEU A 53 7.19 -5.23 2.65
N PHE A 54 6.65 -5.05 1.45
CA PHE A 54 5.32 -5.55 1.13
C PHE A 54 5.33 -7.06 0.90
N THR A 55 6.19 -7.54 0.01
CA THR A 55 6.18 -8.93 -0.46
C THR A 55 6.75 -9.90 0.56
N GLU A 56 7.91 -9.60 1.15
CA GLU A 56 8.58 -10.50 2.09
C GLU A 56 7.99 -10.40 3.50
N CYS A 57 7.72 -9.19 3.99
CA CYS A 57 7.23 -9.01 5.35
C CYS A 57 5.71 -9.20 5.47
N PHE A 58 4.92 -8.49 4.66
CA PHE A 58 3.46 -8.49 4.81
C PHE A 58 2.76 -9.62 4.07
N LEU A 59 3.08 -9.87 2.80
CA LEU A 59 2.49 -11.00 2.06
C LEU A 59 3.07 -12.35 2.50
N GLY A 60 4.36 -12.39 2.87
CA GLY A 60 5.00 -13.60 3.37
C GLY A 60 4.31 -14.19 4.61
N ASN A 61 3.63 -13.36 5.41
CA ASN A 61 2.70 -13.82 6.45
C ASN A 61 1.67 -12.73 6.77
N LEU A 62 0.48 -12.84 6.16
CA LEU A 62 -0.59 -11.84 6.27
C LEU A 62 -1.02 -11.56 7.72
N ASN A 63 -1.00 -12.58 8.59
CA ASN A 63 -1.46 -12.48 9.97
C ASN A 63 -0.39 -11.95 10.94
N ARG A 64 0.89 -11.94 10.53
CA ARG A 64 1.98 -11.52 11.39
C ARG A 64 1.92 -10.02 11.65
N VAL A 65 2.00 -9.66 12.92
CA VAL A 65 2.17 -8.26 13.35
C VAL A 65 3.65 -7.96 13.45
N TRP A 66 4.10 -6.94 12.73
CA TRP A 66 5.48 -6.49 12.67
C TRP A 66 5.71 -5.24 13.51
N ALA A 67 6.76 -5.25 14.33
CA ALA A 67 7.26 -4.04 14.98
C ALA A 67 8.16 -3.24 14.02
N VAL A 68 8.22 -1.92 14.18
CA VAL A 68 9.04 -1.06 13.30
C VAL A 68 10.53 -1.35 13.47
N GLU A 69 10.97 -1.63 14.69
CA GLU A 69 12.34 -2.04 15.01
C GLU A 69 12.74 -3.29 14.22
N GLU A 70 11.83 -4.27 14.16
CA GLU A 70 12.05 -5.55 13.49
C GLU A 70 12.11 -5.37 11.97
N LEU A 71 11.19 -4.60 11.39
CA LEU A 71 11.21 -4.25 9.97
C LEU A 71 12.49 -3.50 9.58
N SER A 72 12.92 -2.56 10.41
CA SER A 72 14.14 -1.77 10.20
C SER A 72 15.37 -2.68 10.16
N ALA A 73 15.47 -3.64 11.09
CA ALA A 73 16.55 -4.62 11.14
C ALA A 73 16.52 -5.59 9.95
N TYR A 74 15.34 -6.16 9.64
CA TYR A 74 15.18 -7.13 8.55
C TYR A 74 15.48 -6.53 7.16
N LEU A 75 15.04 -5.28 6.95
CA LEU A 75 15.21 -4.59 5.66
C LEU A 75 16.54 -3.84 5.56
N GLY A 76 17.37 -3.83 6.60
CA GLY A 76 18.65 -3.10 6.60
C GLY A 76 18.49 -1.60 6.36
N THR A 77 17.43 -0.99 6.91
CA THR A 77 17.09 0.42 6.67
C THR A 77 16.76 1.14 7.97
N THR A 78 16.48 2.44 7.89
CA THR A 78 16.18 3.27 9.06
C THR A 78 14.68 3.25 9.41
N LYS A 79 14.34 3.41 10.70
CA LYS A 79 12.94 3.52 11.15
C LYS A 79 12.15 4.61 10.41
N PRO A 80 12.69 5.83 10.16
CA PRO A 80 11.99 6.83 9.36
C PRO A 80 11.64 6.36 7.93
N THR A 81 12.54 5.61 7.28
CA THR A 81 12.27 5.00 5.98
C THR A 81 11.13 3.99 6.08
N VAL A 82 11.13 3.11 7.08
CA VAL A 82 10.03 2.16 7.32
C VAL A 82 8.71 2.90 7.53
N TYR A 83 8.67 3.89 8.43
CA TYR A 83 7.46 4.67 8.70
C TYR A 83 6.89 5.34 7.45
N ARG A 84 7.75 5.89 6.57
CA ARG A 84 7.31 6.47 5.30
C ARG A 84 6.53 5.46 4.46
N HIS A 85 7.01 4.22 4.37
CA HIS A 85 6.35 3.17 3.60
C HIS A 85 5.09 2.64 4.28
N LEU A 86 5.13 2.43 5.59
CA LEU A 86 3.93 2.06 6.38
C LEU A 86 2.81 3.09 6.21
N ASN A 87 3.15 4.38 6.28
CA ASN A 87 2.15 5.45 6.14
C ASN A 87 1.53 5.48 4.75
N LYS A 88 2.27 5.17 3.68
CA LYS A 88 1.72 5.06 2.32
C LYS A 88 0.70 3.93 2.22
N LEU A 89 1.04 2.74 2.70
CA LEU A 89 0.14 1.58 2.64
C LEU A 89 -1.08 1.74 3.57
N LYS A 90 -0.91 2.39 4.73
CA LYS A 90 -2.02 2.75 5.62
C LYS A 90 -2.97 3.77 5.01
N ALA A 91 -2.45 4.72 4.24
CA ALA A 91 -3.26 5.77 3.62
C ALA A 91 -4.24 5.24 2.56
N ILE A 92 -4.03 4.01 2.07
CA ILE A 92 -4.96 3.29 1.18
C ILE A 92 -5.62 2.10 1.86
N ASP A 93 -5.63 2.07 3.20
CA ASP A 93 -6.36 1.07 3.98
C ASP A 93 -5.84 -0.38 3.89
N VAL A 94 -4.68 -0.60 3.28
CA VAL A 94 -4.06 -1.93 3.16
C VAL A 94 -3.50 -2.43 4.50
N LEU A 95 -2.92 -1.53 5.30
CA LEU A 95 -2.39 -1.84 6.62
C LEU A 95 -3.27 -1.30 7.74
N GLU A 96 -3.26 -2.01 8.87
CA GLU A 96 -3.76 -1.53 10.14
C GLU A 96 -2.64 -1.49 11.17
N ASP A 97 -2.86 -0.72 12.24
CA ASP A 97 -2.01 -0.80 13.42
C ASP A 97 -2.66 -1.57 14.55
N VAL A 98 -1.84 -2.38 15.21
CA VAL A 98 -2.26 -3.31 16.26
C VAL A 98 -1.41 -3.04 17.50
N SER A 99 -2.06 -3.00 18.67
CA SER A 99 -1.33 -2.94 19.93
C SER A 99 -0.75 -4.32 20.25
N MET A 100 0.54 -4.39 20.46
CA MET A 100 1.27 -5.58 20.90
C MET A 100 1.68 -5.41 22.36
N ASP A 101 1.59 -6.45 23.16
CA ASP A 101 2.21 -6.47 24.49
C ASP A 101 3.60 -7.11 24.37
N VAL A 102 4.64 -6.34 24.65
CA VAL A 102 6.03 -6.81 24.63
C VAL A 102 6.66 -6.48 25.97
N GLY A 103 6.77 -7.48 26.84
CA GLY A 103 7.37 -7.32 28.17
C GLY A 103 6.59 -6.36 29.08
N GLY A 104 5.26 -6.35 28.99
CA GLY A 104 4.38 -5.48 29.80
C GLY A 104 4.25 -4.05 29.26
N GLN A 105 4.88 -3.74 28.13
CA GLN A 105 4.73 -2.46 27.44
C GLN A 105 3.90 -2.63 26.18
N ARG A 106 2.87 -1.80 26.03
CA ARG A 106 2.11 -1.70 24.78
C ARG A 106 2.96 -1.02 23.71
N LYS A 107 3.28 -1.77 22.65
CA LYS A 107 3.97 -1.29 21.46
C LYS A 107 3.04 -1.30 20.26
N LYS A 108 3.34 -0.44 19.29
CA LYS A 108 2.59 -0.37 18.03
C LYS A 108 3.21 -1.32 17.02
N GLY A 109 2.41 -2.23 16.50
CA GLY A 109 2.74 -3.11 15.40
C GLY A 109 1.86 -2.87 14.18
N TYR A 110 2.25 -3.45 13.05
CA TYR A 110 1.58 -3.26 11.76
C TYR A 110 1.37 -4.62 11.08
N ARG A 111 0.24 -4.80 10.42
CA ARG A 111 -0.04 -5.97 9.58
C ARG A 111 -0.99 -5.59 8.45
N ILE A 112 -1.16 -6.49 7.49
CA ILE A 112 -2.28 -6.42 6.54
C ILE A 112 -3.57 -6.36 7.35
N ARG A 113 -4.44 -5.42 7.01
CA ARG A 113 -5.69 -5.19 7.73
C ARG A 113 -6.49 -6.49 7.82
N TYR A 114 -6.90 -6.88 9.03
CA TYR A 114 -7.53 -8.16 9.35
C TYR A 114 -6.75 -9.44 9.00
N GLY A 115 -5.48 -9.34 8.59
CA GLY A 115 -4.69 -10.47 8.11
C GLY A 115 -5.19 -11.05 6.78
N ASP A 116 -5.94 -10.27 6.00
CA ASP A 116 -6.55 -10.69 4.75
C ASP A 116 -6.46 -9.56 3.72
N LEU A 117 -5.71 -9.77 2.64
CA LEU A 117 -5.48 -8.74 1.63
C LEU A 117 -6.76 -8.37 0.87
N GLY A 118 -7.64 -9.35 0.58
CA GLY A 118 -8.88 -9.09 -0.14
C GLY A 118 -9.84 -8.26 0.71
N LYS A 119 -9.95 -8.59 2.01
CA LYS A 119 -10.72 -7.78 2.96
C LYS A 119 -10.11 -6.41 3.18
N ALA A 120 -8.78 -6.28 3.21
CA ALA A 120 -8.13 -4.97 3.26
C ALA A 120 -8.48 -4.13 2.02
N TRP A 121 -8.40 -4.74 0.84
CA TRP A 121 -8.66 -4.10 -0.45
C TRP A 121 -10.11 -3.61 -0.58
N SER A 122 -11.09 -4.32 -0.01
CA SER A 122 -12.48 -3.86 -0.06
C SER A 122 -12.70 -2.49 0.60
N PHE A 123 -11.86 -2.10 1.58
CA PHE A 123 -11.90 -0.75 2.15
C PHE A 123 -11.32 0.29 1.20
N THR A 124 -10.22 -0.05 0.51
CA THR A 124 -9.64 0.78 -0.55
C THR A 124 -10.69 1.05 -1.62
N GLU A 125 -11.40 0.02 -2.10
CA GLU A 125 -12.45 0.13 -3.11
C GLU A 125 -13.62 1.00 -2.63
N ALA A 126 -14.13 0.77 -1.42
CA ALA A 126 -15.22 1.58 -0.85
C ALA A 126 -14.86 3.07 -0.76
N ASN A 127 -13.62 3.39 -0.38
CA ASN A 127 -13.15 4.78 -0.30
C ASN A 127 -13.00 5.42 -1.69
N VAL A 128 -12.49 4.68 -2.67
CA VAL A 128 -12.40 5.13 -4.07
C VAL A 128 -13.79 5.35 -4.67
N GLU A 129 -14.72 4.42 -4.43
CA GLU A 129 -16.09 4.54 -4.90
C GLU A 129 -16.76 5.79 -4.35
N LEU A 130 -16.64 6.04 -3.03
CA LEU A 130 -17.18 7.24 -2.40
C LEU A 130 -16.60 8.54 -3.00
N ALA A 131 -15.29 8.55 -3.27
CA ALA A 131 -14.63 9.69 -3.91
C ALA A 131 -15.17 9.92 -5.33
N MET A 132 -15.33 8.86 -6.13
CA MET A 132 -15.87 8.94 -7.49
C MET A 132 -17.33 9.37 -7.52
N GLN A 133 -18.15 8.90 -6.56
CA GLN A 133 -19.53 9.37 -6.39
C GLN A 133 -19.57 10.87 -6.07
N SER A 134 -18.63 11.35 -5.23
CA SER A 134 -18.52 12.78 -4.90
C SER A 134 -18.11 13.61 -6.12
N TYR A 135 -17.11 13.15 -6.88
CA TYR A 135 -16.69 13.81 -8.13
C TYR A 135 -17.82 13.86 -9.16
N ARG A 136 -18.63 12.81 -9.29
CA ARG A 136 -19.80 12.82 -10.17
C ARG A 136 -20.74 13.98 -9.82
N LYS A 137 -21.10 14.12 -8.54
CA LYS A 137 -21.95 15.23 -8.06
C LYS A 137 -21.34 16.59 -8.36
N THR A 138 -20.02 16.73 -8.19
CA THR A 138 -19.30 17.97 -8.54
C THR A 138 -19.37 18.27 -10.03
N VAL A 139 -19.13 17.28 -10.90
CA VAL A 139 -19.22 17.45 -12.36
C VAL A 139 -20.63 17.84 -12.80
N GLU A 140 -21.65 17.18 -12.26
CA GLU A 140 -23.06 17.52 -12.51
C GLU A 140 -23.38 18.97 -12.09
N HIS A 141 -22.88 19.40 -10.92
CA HIS A 141 -23.03 20.76 -10.45
C HIS A 141 -22.33 21.78 -11.36
N LEU A 142 -21.09 21.50 -11.78
CA LEU A 142 -20.35 22.35 -12.71
C LEU A 142 -21.07 22.47 -14.07
N GLN A 143 -21.60 21.36 -14.59
CA GLN A 143 -22.37 21.35 -15.83
C GLN A 143 -23.63 22.21 -15.73
N ARG A 144 -24.31 22.20 -14.58
CA ARG A 144 -25.48 23.07 -14.33
C ARG A 144 -25.07 24.54 -14.35
N LEU A 145 -24.03 24.92 -13.60
CA LEU A 145 -23.54 26.30 -13.57
C LEU A 145 -23.12 26.80 -14.96
N ALA A 146 -22.45 25.95 -15.74
CA ALA A 146 -22.01 26.30 -17.08
C ALA A 146 -23.15 26.54 -18.09
N ARG A 147 -24.38 26.06 -17.82
CA ARG A 147 -25.57 26.33 -18.65
C ARG A 147 -26.31 27.61 -18.25
N GLU A 148 -25.99 28.15 -17.07
CA GLU A 148 -26.59 29.37 -16.52
C GLU A 148 -25.80 30.63 -16.90
N VAL A 149 -24.68 30.47 -17.61
CA VAL A 149 -23.82 31.52 -18.20
C VAL A 149 -24.03 31.55 -19.70
#